data_AF-A0A022GMH8-F1
#
_entry.id   AF-A0A022GMH8-F1
#
_cell.length_a   1.000
_cell.length_b   1.000
_cell.length_c   1.000
_cell.angle_alpha   90.00
_cell.angle_beta   90.00
_cell.angle_gamma   90.00
#
_symmetry.space_group_name_H-M   'P 1'
#
loop_
_entity.id
_entity.type
_entity.pdbx_description
1 polymer ?
#
loop_
_entity_poly.entity_id
_entity_poly.type
_entity_poly.pdbx_seq_one_letter_code
_entity_poly.pdbx_strand_id
1 'polypeptide(L)'
;MAPAPASAAEPEPAGDPAERACRGIVFPIDLPARLEAVERELILQALAQTNFNRTAAAPLLGLNLRQLRYRIQQLGIREAMDAADRSAVEGEGTS
;
A
#
# COMPACT_ATOMS: atom_id res chain seq x y z
N MET A 1 3.36 18.48 -32.54
CA MET A 1 3.80 17.08 -32.33
C MET A 1 3.12 16.61 -31.04
N ALA A 2 2.12 15.75 -31.15
CA ALA A 2 1.33 15.28 -30.00
C ALA A 2 2.21 14.39 -29.10
N PRO A 3 2.06 14.41 -27.76
CA PRO A 3 2.64 13.40 -26.90
C PRO A 3 1.94 12.07 -27.14
N ALA A 4 2.74 11.00 -27.21
CA ALA A 4 2.28 9.63 -27.38
C ALA A 4 1.28 9.23 -26.27
N PRO A 5 0.19 8.51 -26.59
CA PRO A 5 -0.68 7.96 -25.57
C PRO A 5 0.10 6.93 -24.74
N ALA A 6 -0.13 6.99 -23.43
CA ALA A 6 0.34 6.02 -22.46
C ALA A 6 0.08 4.60 -22.97
N SER A 7 1.10 3.75 -22.82
CA SER A 7 1.10 2.33 -23.12
C SER A 7 -0.25 1.72 -22.75
N ALA A 8 -0.97 1.27 -23.77
CA ALA A 8 -2.14 0.42 -23.62
C ALA A 8 -1.74 -0.76 -22.73
N ALA A 9 -2.44 -0.91 -21.62
CA ALA A 9 -2.42 -2.12 -20.82
C ALA A 9 -2.73 -3.30 -21.76
N GLU A 10 -1.80 -4.24 -21.84
CA GLU A 10 -2.08 -5.56 -22.41
C GLU A 10 -3.31 -6.16 -21.70
N PRO A 11 -4.18 -6.89 -22.41
CA PRO A 11 -5.32 -7.53 -21.79
C PRO A 11 -4.82 -8.66 -20.87
N GLU A 12 -4.75 -8.39 -19.57
CA GLU A 12 -4.68 -9.39 -18.49
C GLU A 12 -5.76 -10.48 -18.72
N PRO A 13 -5.49 -11.75 -18.36
CA PRO A 13 -6.37 -12.86 -18.70
C PRO A 13 -7.78 -12.64 -18.11
N ALA A 14 -8.79 -12.84 -18.95
CA ALA A 14 -10.20 -12.73 -18.62
C ALA A 14 -10.63 -13.77 -17.57
N GLY A 15 -10.42 -13.45 -16.29
CA GLY A 15 -10.88 -14.25 -15.15
C GLY A 15 -11.44 -13.34 -14.06
N ASP A 16 -12.30 -13.89 -13.22
CA ASP A 16 -12.92 -13.14 -12.12
C ASP A 16 -11.84 -12.66 -11.11
N PRO A 17 -11.74 -11.36 -10.81
CA PRO A 17 -10.72 -10.84 -9.91
C PRO A 17 -10.84 -11.41 -8.49
N ALA A 18 -12.06 -11.74 -8.04
CA ALA A 18 -12.29 -12.34 -6.74
C ALA A 18 -11.80 -13.78 -6.70
N GLU A 19 -12.01 -14.57 -7.76
CA GLU A 19 -11.45 -15.93 -7.87
C GLU A 19 -9.92 -15.90 -7.75
N ARG A 20 -9.29 -14.93 -8.42
CA ARG A 20 -7.83 -14.75 -8.40
C ARG A 20 -7.30 -14.37 -7.02
N ALA A 21 -7.97 -13.46 -6.33
CA ALA A 21 -7.59 -13.05 -4.97
C ALA A 21 -7.74 -14.20 -3.96
N CYS A 22 -8.73 -15.08 -4.17
CA CYS A 22 -9.02 -16.21 -3.28
C CYS A 22 -8.22 -17.48 -3.62
N ARG A 23 -7.53 -17.53 -4.75
CA ARG A 23 -6.77 -18.72 -5.19
C ARG A 23 -5.65 -19.05 -4.22
N GLY A 24 -5.62 -20.28 -3.72
CA GLY A 24 -4.57 -20.79 -2.83
C GLY A 24 -4.77 -20.49 -1.34
N ILE A 25 -5.93 -19.94 -0.94
CA ILE A 25 -6.29 -19.81 0.48
C ILE A 25 -6.60 -21.20 1.05
N VAL A 26 -5.95 -21.54 2.16
CA VAL A 26 -6.16 -22.78 2.91
C VAL A 26 -6.88 -22.46 4.22
N PHE A 27 -7.95 -23.20 4.51
CA PHE A 27 -8.79 -22.98 5.69
C PHE A 27 -8.39 -23.90 6.86
N PRO A 28 -8.67 -23.51 8.11
CA PRO A 28 -9.33 -22.25 8.54
C PRO A 28 -8.37 -21.05 8.51
N ILE A 29 -8.93 -19.85 8.27
CA ILE A 29 -8.18 -18.58 8.32
C ILE A 29 -8.76 -17.63 9.37
N ASP A 30 -7.91 -16.72 9.85
CA ASP A 30 -8.33 -15.51 10.55
C ASP A 30 -8.58 -14.39 9.51
N LEU A 31 -9.85 -14.20 9.16
CA LEU A 31 -10.23 -13.21 8.15
C LEU A 31 -9.91 -11.77 8.58
N PRO A 32 -10.25 -11.32 9.81
CA PRO A 32 -9.84 -9.99 10.31
C PRO A 32 -8.35 -9.71 10.15
N ALA A 33 -7.48 -10.60 10.65
CA ALA A 33 -6.03 -10.41 10.58
C ALA A 33 -5.51 -10.33 9.13
N ARG A 34 -6.09 -11.14 8.23
CA ARG A 34 -5.71 -11.13 6.81
C ARG A 34 -6.09 -9.81 6.12
N LEU A 35 -7.28 -9.27 6.40
CA LEU A 35 -7.73 -8.00 5.84
C LEU A 35 -6.90 -6.83 6.35
N GLU A 36 -6.55 -6.83 7.65
CA GLU A 36 -5.65 -5.83 8.23
C GLU A 36 -4.28 -5.84 7.58
N ALA A 37 -3.71 -7.02 7.31
CA ALA A 37 -2.43 -7.15 6.62
C ALA A 37 -2.51 -6.58 5.19
N VAL A 38 -3.56 -6.89 4.43
CA VAL A 38 -3.74 -6.34 3.08
C VAL A 38 -3.94 -4.82 3.12
N GLU A 39 -4.77 -4.32 4.03
CA GLU A 39 -4.99 -2.88 4.21
C GLU A 39 -3.68 -2.16 4.56
N ARG A 40 -2.87 -2.74 5.45
CA ARG A 40 -1.56 -2.22 5.84
C ARG A 40 -0.64 -2.07 4.64
N GLU A 41 -0.51 -3.11 3.82
CA GLU A 41 0.35 -3.09 2.63
C GLU A 41 -0.11 -2.05 1.60
N LEU A 42 -1.41 -1.95 1.35
CA LEU A 42 -1.96 -0.94 0.44
C LEU A 42 -1.69 0.49 0.93
N ILE A 43 -1.84 0.74 2.23
CA ILE A 43 -1.53 2.05 2.83
C ILE A 43 -0.05 2.37 2.70
N LEU A 44 0.84 1.42 3.00
CA LEU A 44 2.28 1.61 2.85
C LEU A 44 2.66 1.90 1.39
N GLN A 45 2.10 1.18 0.43
CA GLN A 45 2.36 1.39 -0.98
C GLN A 45 1.89 2.78 -1.45
N ALA A 46 0.69 3.22 -1.04
CA ALA A 46 0.19 4.55 -1.36
C ALA A 46 1.05 5.65 -0.73
N LEU A 47 1.52 5.45 0.50
CA LEU A 47 2.43 6.38 1.16
C LEU A 47 3.79 6.43 0.45
N ALA A 48 4.37 5.29 0.10
CA ALA A 48 5.64 5.23 -0.61
C ALA A 48 5.58 5.97 -1.97
N GLN A 49 4.49 5.80 -2.72
CA GLN A 49 4.27 6.50 -3.99
C GLN A 49 4.19 8.03 -3.84
N THR A 50 3.83 8.54 -2.67
CA THR A 50 3.68 9.97 -2.42
C THR A 50 4.78 10.54 -1.54
N ASN A 51 5.93 9.86 -1.41
CA ASN A 51 7.02 10.24 -0.50
C ASN A 51 6.51 10.47 0.93
N PHE A 52 5.67 9.55 1.40
CA PHE A 52 5.01 9.54 2.70
C PHE A 52 4.10 10.77 2.97
N ASN A 53 3.68 11.48 1.92
CA ASN A 53 2.71 12.55 2.03
C ASN A 53 1.28 11.99 2.17
N ARG A 54 0.78 11.99 3.41
CA ARG A 54 -0.56 11.48 3.77
C ARG A 54 -1.70 12.19 3.04
N THR A 55 -1.57 13.50 2.81
CA THR A 55 -2.59 14.28 2.11
C THR A 55 -2.73 13.84 0.65
N ALA A 56 -1.61 13.51 0.01
CA ALA A 56 -1.59 12.98 -1.36
C ALA A 56 -1.91 11.47 -1.43
N ALA A 57 -1.61 10.69 -0.39
CA ALA A 57 -1.85 9.24 -0.37
C ALA A 57 -3.33 8.87 -0.17
N ALA A 58 -4.06 9.65 0.64
CA ALA A 58 -5.47 9.39 0.93
C ALA A 58 -6.36 9.21 -0.33
N PRO A 59 -6.31 10.13 -1.33
CA PRO A 59 -7.12 9.98 -2.53
C PRO A 59 -6.74 8.76 -3.39
N LEU A 60 -5.50 8.26 -3.34
CA LEU A 60 -5.10 7.04 -4.06
C LEU A 60 -5.84 5.79 -3.56
N LEU A 61 -6.27 5.81 -2.30
CA LEU A 61 -7.02 4.73 -1.65
C LEU A 61 -8.53 4.99 -1.64
N GLY A 62 -9.00 6.10 -2.23
CA GLY A 62 -10.40 6.52 -2.15
C GLY A 62 -10.85 6.92 -0.73
N LEU A 63 -9.90 7.25 0.14
CA LEU A 63 -10.16 7.65 1.53
C LEU A 63 -10.01 9.17 1.68
N ASN A 64 -10.65 9.73 2.71
CA ASN A 64 -10.29 11.06 3.17
C ASN A 64 -9.08 11.02 4.12
N LEU A 65 -8.44 12.17 4.33
CA LEU A 65 -7.24 12.27 5.16
C LEU A 65 -7.49 11.82 6.63
N ARG A 66 -8.69 12.07 7.16
CA ARG A 66 -9.02 11.67 8.54
C ARG A 66 -9.07 10.15 8.67
N GLN A 67 -9.73 9.47 7.73
CA GLN A 67 -9.79 8.01 7.67
C GLN A 67 -8.40 7.41 7.55
N LEU A 68 -7.57 7.92 6.63
CA LEU A 68 -6.20 7.44 6.46
C LEU A 68 -5.38 7.56 7.75
N ARG A 69 -5.46 8.70 8.45
CA ARG A 69 -4.74 8.88 9.72
C ARG A 69 -5.16 7.86 10.78
N TYR A 70 -6.47 7.58 10.90
CA TYR A 70 -6.93 6.55 11.84
C TYR A 70 -6.41 5.17 11.46
N ARG A 71 -6.46 4.79 10.17
CA ARG A 71 -5.94 3.49 9.72
C ARG A 71 -4.44 3.34 10.02
N ILE A 72 -3.65 4.38 9.76
CA ILE A 72 -2.21 4.40 10.07
C ILE A 72 -1.95 4.18 11.57
N GLN A 73 -2.76 4.79 12.43
CA GLN A 73 -2.62 4.65 13.88
C GLN A 73 -3.05 3.26 14.36
N GLN A 74 -4.18 2.75 13.87
CA GLN A 74 -4.72 1.45 14.29
C GLN A 74 -3.83 0.29 13.84
N LEU A 75 -3.27 0.37 12.63
CA LEU A 75 -2.45 -0.70 12.04
C LEU A 75 -0.96 -0.63 12.43
N GLY A 76 -0.58 0.25 13.37
CA GLY A 76 0.82 0.40 13.80
C GLY A 76 1.79 0.86 12.69
N ILE A 77 1.26 1.43 11.60
CA ILE A 77 2.07 1.81 10.42
C ILE A 77 3.04 2.96 10.75
N ARG A 78 2.67 3.81 11.71
CA ARG A 78 3.53 4.90 12.17
C ARG A 78 4.92 4.42 12.58
N GLU A 79 4.96 3.38 13.41
CA GLU A 79 6.20 2.84 13.96
C GLU A 79 7.07 2.24 12.85
N ALA A 80 6.45 1.61 11.85
CA ALA A 80 7.14 1.09 10.68
C ALA A 80 7.75 2.21 9.81
N MET A 81 7.06 3.34 9.66
CA MET A 81 7.59 4.51 8.94
C MET A 81 8.76 5.16 9.71
N ASP A 82 8.61 5.33 11.03
CA ASP A 82 9.64 5.94 11.88
C ASP A 82 10.88 5.01 12.05
N ALA A 83 10.72 3.69 11.89
CA ALA A 83 11.82 2.75 11.80
C ALA A 83 12.54 2.80 10.43
N ALA A 84 11.79 2.94 9.34
CA ALA A 84 12.36 3.08 8.00
C ALA A 84 13.19 4.37 7.85
N ASP A 85 12.73 5.48 8.43
CA ASP A 85 13.47 6.76 8.44
C ASP A 85 14.80 6.64 9.21
N ARG A 86 14.79 6.01 10.39
CA ARG A 86 16.03 5.76 11.17
C ARG A 86 17.02 4.87 10.45
N SER A 87 16.55 3.83 9.76
CA SER A 87 17.41 2.93 8.99
C SER A 87 18.06 3.59 7.77
N ALA A 88 17.50 4.68 7.25
CA ALA A 88 18.11 5.44 6.15
C ALA A 88 19.28 6.32 6.63
N VAL A 89 19.23 6.79 7.88
CA VAL A 89 20.27 7.66 8.47
C VAL A 89 21.50 6.84 8.91
N GLU A 90 21.32 5.57 9.26
CA GLU A 90 22.42 4.69 9.72
C GLU A 90 23.29 4.12 8.58
N GLY A 91 22.95 4.37 7.31
CA GLY A 91 23.72 3.95 6.13
C GLY A 91 24.79 4.95 5.66
N GLU A 92 24.82 6.18 6.19
CA GLU A 92 25.72 7.26 5.78
C GLU A 92 26.70 7.59 6.92
N GLY A 93 27.66 6.71 7.21
CA GLY A 93 28.63 7.03 8.27
C GLY A 93 29.55 5.91 8.71
N THR A 94 30.24 5.24 7.80
CA THR A 94 31.50 4.54 8.13
C THR A 94 32.42 4.47 6.90
N SER A 95 33.32 5.43 6.79
CA SER A 95 34.60 5.33 6.06
C SER A 95 35.68 5.99 6.89
#